data_AF-A0AAU9UI30-F1
#
_entry.id   AF-A0AAU9UI30-F1
#
_cell.length_a   1.000
_cell.length_b   1.000
_cell.length_c   1.000
_cell.angle_alpha   90.00
_cell.angle_beta   90.00
_cell.angle_gamma   90.00
#
_symmetry.space_group_name_H-M   'P 1'
#
loop_
_entity.id
_entity.type
_entity.pdbx_description
1 polymer ?
#
loop_
_entity_poly.entity_id
_entity_poly.type
_entity_poly.pdbx_seq_one_letter_code
_entity_poly.pdbx_strand_id
1 'polypeptide(L)'
;MFKIVILGSDPRVATCRGRLQTRRCQLNQEINKELRLRAGAENLFKATTNRKLRETVALELSFVNSNLQLLKEQLAELNSSVELYQNDRVQIEIFDR
;
A
#
# COMPACT_ATOMS: atom_id res chain seq x y z
N MET A 1 -14.04 28.93 21.73
CA MET A 1 -13.47 28.56 20.41
C MET A 1 -13.18 27.07 20.46
N PHE A 2 -13.78 26.24 19.58
CA PHE A 2 -13.51 24.80 19.59
C PHE A 2 -12.14 24.53 18.97
N LYS A 3 -11.26 23.83 19.69
CA LYS A 3 -9.97 23.36 19.16
C LYS A 3 -10.00 21.85 19.09
N ILE A 4 -9.98 21.30 17.88
CA ILE A 4 -9.88 19.86 17.67
C ILE A 4 -8.41 19.48 17.86
N VAL A 5 -8.11 18.67 18.87
CA VAL A 5 -6.77 18.12 19.11
C VAL A 5 -6.77 16.64 18.74
N ILE A 6 -6.04 16.28 17.69
CA ILE A 6 -5.85 14.87 17.30
C ILE A 6 -4.67 14.31 18.09
N LEU A 7 -4.92 13.50 19.11
CA LEU A 7 -3.85 12.84 19.86
C LEU A 7 -3.28 11.66 19.05
N GLY A 8 -1.98 11.74 18.73
CA GLY A 8 -1.23 10.63 18.12
C GLY A 8 -1.12 9.39 19.02
N SER A 9 -0.57 8.30 18.49
CA SER A 9 -0.20 7.12 19.28
C SER A 9 1.27 7.26 19.71
N ASP A 10 1.61 6.84 20.93
CA ASP A 10 3.01 6.81 21.40
C ASP A 10 3.86 5.95 20.44
N PRO A 11 4.92 6.50 19.82
CA PRO A 11 5.77 5.76 18.87
C PRO A 11 6.53 4.59 19.51
N ARG A 12 6.66 4.54 20.85
CA ARG A 12 7.31 3.44 21.58
C ARG A 12 6.37 2.29 21.90
N VAL A 13 5.05 2.48 21.77
CA VAL A 13 4.06 1.43 22.04
C VAL A 13 3.58 0.83 20.72
N ALA A 14 3.89 -0.44 20.48
CA ALA A 14 3.37 -1.18 19.32
C ALA A 14 1.85 -1.40 19.47
N THR A 15 1.07 -0.39 19.10
CA THR A 15 -0.40 -0.49 19.07
C THR A 15 -0.85 -1.38 17.91
N CYS A 16 -2.06 -1.97 18.01
CA CYS A 16 -2.67 -2.69 16.90
C CYS A 16 -2.68 -1.84 15.62
N ARG A 17 -3.04 -0.55 15.75
CA ARG A 17 -2.98 0.45 14.68
C ARG A 17 -1.58 0.64 14.09
N GLY A 18 -0.56 0.76 14.94
CA GLY A 18 0.84 0.89 14.51
C GLY A 18 1.31 -0.32 13.68
N ARG A 19 0.95 -1.54 14.11
CA ARG A 19 1.28 -2.77 13.35
C ARG A 19 0.60 -2.82 11.99
N LEU A 20 -0.69 -2.47 11.92
CA LEU A 20 -1.42 -2.40 10.65
C LEU A 20 -0.82 -1.34 9.72
N GLN A 21 -0.40 -0.19 10.27
CA GLN A 21 0.24 0.87 9.50
C GLN A 21 1.60 0.45 8.92
N THR A 22 2.42 -0.27 9.69
CA THR A 22 3.69 -0.83 9.20
C THR A 22 3.44 -1.79 8.05
N ARG A 23 2.48 -2.71 8.19
CA ARG A 23 2.11 -3.65 7.13
C ARG A 23 1.59 -2.91 5.88
N ARG A 24 0.83 -1.83 6.06
CA ARG A 24 0.35 -0.98 4.96
C ARG A 24 1.49 -0.31 4.22
N CYS A 25 2.50 0.17 4.96
CA CYS A 25 3.70 0.75 4.37
C CYS A 25 4.45 -0.30 3.53
N GLN A 26 4.64 -1.51 4.07
CA GLN A 26 5.30 -2.62 3.36
C GLN A 26 4.56 -3.01 2.07
N LEU A 27 3.23 -3.17 2.10
CA LEU A 27 2.44 -3.46 0.90
C LEU A 27 2.58 -2.37 -0.16
N ASN A 28 2.57 -1.09 0.22
CA ASN A 28 2.81 0.00 -0.73
C ASN A 28 4.21 -0.04 -1.35
N GLN A 29 5.23 -0.44 -0.57
CA GLN A 29 6.59 -0.59 -1.11
C GLN A 29 6.65 -1.72 -2.15
N GLU A 30 6.04 -2.87 -1.86
CA GLU A 30 5.99 -3.99 -2.81
C GLU A 30 5.17 -3.64 -4.06
N ILE A 31 4.02 -2.97 -3.94
CA ILE A 31 3.24 -2.49 -5.10
C ILE A 31 4.08 -1.58 -5.98
N ASN A 32 4.81 -0.64 -5.39
CA ASN A 32 5.68 0.26 -6.15
C ASN A 32 6.83 -0.48 -6.84
N LYS A 33 7.36 -1.53 -6.21
CA LYS A 33 8.38 -2.39 -6.80
C LYS A 33 7.82 -3.16 -8.00
N GLU A 34 6.64 -3.76 -7.87
CA GLU A 34 5.97 -4.46 -8.97
C GLU A 34 5.61 -3.52 -10.12
N LEU A 35 5.15 -2.31 -9.83
CA LEU A 35 4.89 -1.29 -10.87
C LEU A 35 6.15 -0.95 -11.67
N ARG A 36 7.31 -0.81 -11.00
CA ARG A 36 8.60 -0.57 -11.66
C ARG A 36 9.05 -1.77 -12.50
N LEU A 37 8.90 -2.99 -11.98
CA LEU A 37 9.21 -4.21 -12.71
C LEU A 37 8.35 -4.34 -13.97
N ARG A 38 7.05 -4.07 -13.85
CA ARG A 38 6.12 -4.07 -14.98
C ARG A 38 6.54 -3.08 -16.06
N ALA A 39 6.83 -1.83 -15.67
CA ALA A 39 7.27 -0.80 -16.62
C ALA A 39 8.57 -1.22 -17.34
N GLY A 40 9.53 -1.82 -16.61
CA GLY A 40 10.76 -2.36 -17.19
C GLY A 40 10.49 -3.49 -18.19
N ALA A 41 9.62 -4.43 -17.84
CA ALA A 41 9.24 -5.55 -18.69
C ALA A 41 8.46 -5.10 -19.93
N GLU A 42 7.54 -4.13 -19.81
CA GLU A 42 6.82 -3.54 -20.94
C GLU A 42 7.77 -2.84 -21.92
N ASN A 43 8.77 -2.12 -21.41
CA ASN A 43 9.79 -1.48 -22.24
C ASN A 43 10.65 -2.52 -22.96
N LEU A 44 11.08 -3.57 -22.27
CA LEU A 44 11.84 -4.66 -22.87
C LEU A 44 11.02 -5.40 -23.95
N PHE A 45 9.74 -5.64 -23.69
CA PHE A 45 8.82 -6.27 -24.65
C PHE A 45 8.70 -5.46 -25.95
N LYS A 46 8.64 -4.13 -25.84
CA LYS A 46 8.59 -3.20 -26.99
C LYS A 46 9.91 -3.13 -27.75
N ALA A 47 11.04 -3.18 -27.03
CA ALA A 47 12.37 -3.03 -27.62
C ALA A 47 12.91 -4.33 -28.25
N THR A 48 12.44 -5.49 -27.81
CA THR A 48 12.98 -6.78 -28.29
C THR A 48 12.38 -7.20 -29.63
N THR A 49 13.24 -7.64 -30.55
CA THR A 49 12.85 -8.26 -31.82
C THR A 49 12.98 -9.78 -31.80
N ASN A 50 13.62 -10.34 -30.76
CA ASN A 50 13.79 -11.78 -30.61
C ASN A 50 12.48 -12.42 -30.14
N ARG A 51 11.89 -13.28 -30.98
CA ARG A 51 10.60 -13.91 -30.73
C ARG A 51 10.56 -14.72 -29.43
N LYS A 52 11.57 -15.55 -29.15
CA LYS A 52 11.61 -16.38 -27.93
C LYS A 52 11.66 -15.50 -26.68
N LEU A 53 12.51 -14.48 -26.70
CA LEU A 53 12.61 -13.52 -25.60
C LEU A 53 11.28 -12.77 -25.41
N ARG A 54 10.61 -12.39 -26.50
CA ARG A 54 9.30 -11.71 -26.44
C ARG A 54 8.23 -12.58 -25.78
N GLU A 55 8.20 -13.88 -26.09
CA GLU A 55 7.30 -14.85 -25.45
C GLU A 55 7.61 -14.98 -23.94
N THR A 56 8.88 -15.06 -23.55
CA THR A 56 9.29 -15.06 -22.13
C THR A 56 8.85 -13.78 -21.42
N VAL A 57 9.09 -12.61 -22.00
CA VAL A 57 8.70 -11.32 -21.39
C VAL A 57 7.18 -11.20 -21.26
N ALA A 58 6.40 -11.74 -22.20
CA ALA A 58 4.93 -11.78 -22.08
C ALA A 58 4.46 -12.63 -20.88
N LEU A 59 5.11 -13.76 -20.64
CA LEU A 59 4.82 -14.62 -19.48
C LEU A 59 5.16 -13.89 -18.17
N GLU A 60 6.35 -13.29 -18.10
CA GLU A 60 6.77 -12.51 -16.91
C GLU A 60 5.84 -11.32 -16.65
N LEU A 61 5.39 -10.61 -17.69
CA LEU A 61 4.37 -9.55 -17.56
C LEU A 61 3.07 -10.07 -16.96
N SER A 62 2.64 -11.28 -17.34
CA SER A 62 1.44 -11.90 -16.80
C SER A 62 1.61 -12.23 -15.31
N PHE A 63 2.79 -12.73 -14.92
CA PHE A 63 3.13 -12.97 -13.52
C PHE A 63 3.13 -11.68 -12.68
N VAL A 64 3.84 -10.65 -13.15
CA VAL A 64 3.91 -9.33 -12.48
C VAL A 64 2.52 -8.72 -12.32
N ASN A 65 1.66 -8.81 -13.35
CA ASN A 65 0.28 -8.32 -13.27
C ASN A 65 -0.55 -9.07 -12.23
N SER A 66 -0.38 -10.39 -12.13
CA SER A 66 -1.09 -11.22 -11.15
C SER A 66 -0.63 -10.89 -9.72
N ASN A 67 0.68 -10.69 -9.51
CA ASN A 67 1.22 -10.28 -8.22
C ASN A 67 0.73 -8.88 -7.82
N LEU A 68 0.72 -7.93 -8.77
CA LEU A 68 0.22 -6.59 -8.54
C LEU A 68 -1.27 -6.57 -8.14
N GLN A 69 -2.08 -7.45 -8.73
CA GLN A 69 -3.49 -7.60 -8.35
C GLN A 69 -3.60 -8.11 -6.90
N LEU A 70 -2.91 -9.19 -6.57
CA LEU A 70 -2.91 -9.76 -5.22
C LEU A 70 -2.50 -8.72 -4.16
N LEU A 71 -1.42 -7.98 -4.40
CA LEU A 71 -0.95 -6.95 -3.47
C LEU A 71 -1.97 -5.83 -3.27
N LYS A 72 -2.69 -5.44 -4.33
CA LYS A 72 -3.77 -4.44 -4.25
C LYS A 72 -4.97 -4.93 -3.46
N GLU A 73 -5.35 -6.20 -3.64
CA GLU A 73 -6.42 -6.84 -2.87
C GLU A 73 -6.05 -6.89 -1.38
N GLN A 74 -4.84 -7.32 -1.05
CA GLN A 74 -4.32 -7.32 0.32
C GLN A 74 -4.27 -5.92 0.93
N LEU A 75 -3.90 -4.90 0.15
CA LEU A 75 -3.91 -3.51 0.61
C LEU A 75 -5.34 -3.02 0.88
N ALA A 76 -6.30 -3.37 0.03
CA ALA A 76 -7.71 -3.01 0.21
C ALA A 76 -8.30 -3.66 1.46
N GLU A 77 -8.05 -4.96 1.68
CA GLU A 77 -8.44 -5.68 2.89
C GLU A 77 -7.85 -5.04 4.16
N LEU A 78 -6.56 -4.68 4.09
CA LEU A 78 -5.88 -4.03 5.20
C LEU A 78 -6.45 -2.63 5.49
N ASN A 79 -6.77 -1.85 4.45
CA ASN A 79 -7.38 -0.53 4.62
C ASN A 79 -8.75 -0.63 5.31
N SER A 80 -9.58 -1.60 4.93
CA SER A 80 -10.85 -1.90 5.62
C SER A 80 -10.62 -2.21 7.11
N SER A 81 -9.59 -3.00 7.43
CA SER A 81 -9.24 -3.32 8.83
C SER A 81 -8.73 -2.10 9.63
N VAL A 82 -8.06 -1.15 8.97
CA VAL A 82 -7.52 0.06 9.61
C VAL A 82 -8.62 1.10 9.85
N GLU A 83 -9.60 1.22 8.96
CA GLU A 83 -10.73 2.17 9.10
C GLU A 83 -11.48 1.99 10.42
N LEU A 84 -11.61 0.75 10.91
CA LEU A 84 -12.20 0.44 12.21
C LEU A 84 -11.51 1.12 13.40
N TYR A 85 -10.22 1.44 13.28
CA TYR A 85 -9.42 2.08 14.34
C TYR A 85 -9.18 3.58 14.10
N GLN A 86 -9.72 4.15 13.02
CA GLN A 86 -9.59 5.59 12.71
C GLN A 86 -10.75 6.43 13.25
N ASN A 87 -11.93 5.85 13.45
CA ASN A 87 -13.15 6.59 13.81
C ASN A 87 -13.22 7.03 15.28
N ASP A 88 -12.33 6.56 16.16
CA ASP A 88 -12.49 6.70 17.62
C ASP A 88 -11.67 7.82 18.29
N ARG A 89 -11.07 8.77 17.55
CA ARG A 89 -10.21 9.81 18.17
C ARG A 89 -10.63 11.26 17.90
N VAL A 90 -11.92 11.54 17.98
CA VAL A 90 -12.40 12.92 18.16
C VAL A 90 -12.73 13.12 19.63
N GLN A 91 -11.76 13.55 20.44
CA GLN A 91 -12.05 14.14 21.75
C GLN A 91 -12.28 15.63 21.54
N ILE A 92 -13.52 16.08 21.72
CA ILE A 92 -13.85 17.49 21.80
C ILE A 92 -13.51 17.95 23.22
N GLU A 93 -12.37 18.60 23.38
CA GLU A 93 -12.09 19.33 24.63
C GLU A 93 -12.79 20.70 24.55
N ILE A 94 -13.75 20.92 25.45
CA ILE A 94 -14.34 22.24 25.69
C ILE A 94 -13.32 23.04 26.50
N PHE A 95 -12.67 24.02 25.86
CA PHE A 95 -11.90 25.01 26.61
C PHE A 95 -12.86 26.15 26.99
N ASP A 96 -13.22 26.19 28.27
CA ASP A 96 -13.92 27.35 28.84
C ASP A 96 -12.87 28.40 29.24
N ARG A 97 -12.95 29.56 28.57
CA ARG A 97 -12.10 30.77 28.59
C ARG A 97 -10.88 30.80 27.68
#